data_AF-A0A396M2I8-F1
#
_entry.id   AF-A0A396M2I8-F1
#
_cell.length_a   1.000
_cell.length_b   1.000
_cell.length_c   1.000
_cell.angle_alpha   90.00
_cell.angle_beta   90.00
_cell.angle_gamma   90.00
#
_symmetry.space_group_name_H-M   'P 1'
#
loop_
_entity.id
_entity.type
_entity.pdbx_description
1 polymer ?
#
loop_
_entity_poly.entity_id
_entity_poly.type
_entity_poly.pdbx_seq_one_letter_code
_entity_poly.pdbx_strand_id
1 'polypeptide(L)'
;MFDLREHKGLIRRLVSEANKNDANWHWSLKALSKTKASIFWSYLEYEGHKPCFTIELVEDDDGCLIYAKDEHGDTLNFEIVECAGLPRLNTPIDEAIKMMAYSIINTAHECY
;
A
#
# COMPACT_ATOMS: atom_id res chain seq x y z
N MET A 1 13.28 -8.21 -9.48
CA MET A 1 11.80 -8.20 -9.42
C MET A 1 11.33 -8.59 -8.03
N PHE A 2 10.84 -7.61 -7.30
CA PHE A 2 10.18 -7.83 -6.01
C PHE A 2 8.79 -8.47 -6.22
N ASP A 3 8.33 -9.21 -5.22
CA ASP A 3 7.01 -9.86 -5.23
C ASP A 3 6.29 -9.58 -3.92
N LEU A 4 5.25 -8.73 -3.95
CA LEU A 4 4.46 -8.39 -2.76
C LEU A 4 3.82 -9.60 -2.08
N ARG A 5 3.69 -10.74 -2.77
CA ARG A 5 3.17 -11.98 -2.18
C ARG A 5 4.15 -12.58 -1.17
N GLU A 6 5.45 -12.35 -1.33
CA GLU A 6 6.48 -12.74 -0.37
C GLU A 6 6.36 -11.92 0.93
N HIS A 7 5.85 -10.70 0.83
CA HIS A 7 5.62 -9.77 1.95
C HIS A 7 4.17 -9.81 2.50
N LYS A 8 3.38 -10.81 2.10
CA LYS A 8 1.97 -10.97 2.51
C LYS A 8 1.77 -10.97 4.03
N GLY A 9 2.71 -11.55 4.78
CA GLY A 9 2.67 -11.58 6.24
C GLY A 9 2.73 -10.18 6.85
N LEU A 10 3.64 -9.35 6.34
CA LEU A 10 3.79 -7.95 6.75
C LEU A 10 2.55 -7.14 6.40
N ILE A 11 2.06 -7.22 5.15
CA ILE A 11 0.89 -6.47 4.69
C ILE A 11 -0.34 -6.83 5.54
N ARG A 12 -0.57 -8.12 5.81
CA ARG A 12 -1.67 -8.56 6.69
C ARG A 12 -1.53 -8.07 8.11
N ARG A 13 -0.30 -8.02 8.65
CA ARG A 13 -0.05 -7.51 10.00
C ARG A 13 -0.43 -6.03 10.07
N LEU A 14 0.01 -5.22 9.11
CA LEU A 14 -0.28 -3.78 9.03
C LEU A 14 -1.78 -3.51 8.91
N VAL A 15 -2.49 -4.24 8.03
CA VAL A 15 -3.95 -4.14 7.91
C VAL A 15 -4.64 -4.55 9.22
N SER A 16 -4.16 -5.60 9.90
CA SER A 16 -4.71 -6.00 11.19
C SER A 16 -4.44 -4.99 12.30
N GLU A 17 -3.31 -4.29 12.27
CA GLU A 17 -2.97 -3.21 13.21
C GLU A 17 -3.89 -2.01 12.98
N ALA A 18 -4.07 -1.58 11.73
CA ALA A 18 -5.04 -0.54 11.36
C ALA A 18 -6.45 -0.90 11.86
N ASN A 19 -6.88 -2.14 11.64
CA ASN A 19 -8.20 -2.61 12.09
C ASN A 19 -8.37 -2.67 13.62
N LYS A 20 -7.28 -2.75 14.39
CA LYS A 20 -7.37 -2.67 15.86
C LYS A 20 -7.43 -1.23 16.35
N ASN A 21 -6.84 -0.31 15.60
CA ASN A 21 -6.75 1.11 15.93
C ASN A 21 -7.98 1.89 15.45
N ASP A 22 -8.73 1.35 14.49
CA ASP A 22 -9.98 1.91 13.99
C ASP A 22 -11.19 1.23 14.63
N ALA A 23 -11.89 1.96 15.51
CA ALA A 23 -13.05 1.43 16.21
C ALA A 23 -14.35 1.50 15.39
N ASN A 24 -14.39 2.34 14.34
CA ASN A 24 -15.61 2.65 13.60
C ASN A 24 -15.68 1.90 12.27
N TRP A 25 -14.53 1.66 11.66
CA TRP A 25 -14.45 1.11 10.31
C TRP A 25 -13.52 -0.09 10.23
N HIS A 26 -13.80 -0.96 9.27
CA HIS A 26 -13.09 -2.21 9.07
C HIS A 26 -12.07 -2.11 7.93
N TRP A 27 -10.85 -2.55 8.22
CA TRP A 27 -9.77 -2.67 7.25
C TRP A 27 -9.59 -4.12 6.80
N SER A 28 -9.44 -4.35 5.48
CA SER A 28 -9.20 -5.69 4.94
C SER A 28 -8.34 -5.69 3.68
N LEU A 29 -7.48 -6.70 3.54
CA LEU A 29 -6.74 -6.97 2.30
C LEU A 29 -7.66 -7.74 1.34
N LYS A 30 -8.11 -7.11 0.25
CA LYS A 30 -9.05 -7.71 -0.72
C LYS A 30 -8.35 -8.54 -1.78
N ALA A 31 -7.23 -8.04 -2.30
CA ALA A 31 -6.47 -8.72 -3.34
C ALA A 31 -4.98 -8.54 -3.10
N LEU A 32 -4.20 -9.53 -3.51
CA LEU A 32 -2.74 -9.48 -3.48
C LEU A 32 -2.18 -10.24 -4.68
N SER A 33 -1.47 -9.53 -5.53
CA SER A 33 -0.71 -10.06 -6.67
C SER A 33 0.78 -9.80 -6.46
N LYS A 34 1.62 -10.13 -7.46
CA LYS A 34 3.06 -9.84 -7.43
C LYS A 34 3.35 -8.36 -7.24
N THR A 35 2.60 -7.51 -7.93
CA THR A 35 2.88 -6.08 -8.04
C THR A 35 1.84 -5.21 -7.35
N LYS A 36 0.72 -5.76 -6.88
CA LYS A 36 -0.37 -4.96 -6.32
C LYS A 36 -1.02 -5.59 -5.09
N ALA A 37 -1.18 -4.83 -4.03
CA ALA A 37 -2.05 -5.13 -2.90
C ALA A 37 -3.22 -4.15 -2.90
N SER A 38 -4.45 -4.65 -2.70
CA SER A 38 -5.66 -3.82 -2.61
C SER A 38 -6.22 -3.86 -1.20
N ILE A 39 -6.25 -2.70 -0.55
CA ILE A 39 -6.62 -2.53 0.85
C ILE A 39 -7.95 -1.78 0.87
N PHE A 40 -8.95 -2.42 1.44
CA PHE A 40 -10.30 -1.88 1.59
C PHE A 40 -10.49 -1.34 3.01
N TRP A 41 -11.11 -0.19 3.08
CA TRP A 41 -11.58 0.44 4.31
C TRP A 41 -13.09 0.63 4.20
N SER A 42 -13.85 0.14 5.17
CA SER A 42 -15.31 0.03 5.04
C SER A 42 -16.05 1.35 4.96
N TYR A 43 -15.41 2.47 5.31
CA TYR A 43 -15.97 3.81 5.09
C TYR A 43 -16.32 4.08 3.63
N LEU A 44 -15.49 3.59 2.70
CA LEU A 44 -15.65 3.88 1.27
C LEU A 44 -16.72 3.01 0.59
N GLU A 45 -17.39 2.11 1.30
CA GLU A 45 -18.43 1.26 0.72
C GLU A 45 -19.70 2.07 0.44
N TYR A 46 -20.06 2.17 -0.84
CA TYR A 46 -21.26 2.88 -1.28
C TYR A 46 -21.96 2.10 -2.40
N GLU A 47 -23.28 1.89 -2.29
CA GLU A 47 -24.09 1.16 -3.28
C GLU A 47 -23.49 -0.19 -3.76
N GLY A 48 -22.79 -0.89 -2.86
CA GLY A 48 -22.13 -2.17 -3.17
C GLY A 48 -20.77 -2.03 -3.89
N HIS A 49 -20.35 -0.81 -4.22
CA HIS A 49 -18.99 -0.53 -4.66
C HIS A 49 -18.03 -0.63 -3.48
N LYS A 50 -16.89 -1.29 -3.70
CA LYS A 50 -15.82 -1.51 -2.71
C LYS A 50 -14.50 -0.93 -3.20
N PRO A 51 -14.43 0.39 -3.38
CA PRO A 51 -13.22 1.06 -3.81
C PRO A 51 -12.10 0.81 -2.77
N CYS A 52 -10.86 0.72 -3.25
CA CYS A 52 -9.72 0.26 -2.45
C CYS A 52 -8.52 1.17 -2.66
N PHE A 53 -7.83 1.49 -1.58
CA PHE A 53 -6.45 1.94 -1.62
C PHE A 53 -5.55 0.85 -2.20
N THR A 54 -4.42 1.23 -2.77
CA THR A 54 -3.49 0.26 -3.35
C THR A 54 -2.04 0.52 -3.00
N ILE A 55 -1.31 -0.56 -2.73
CA ILE A 55 0.16 -0.57 -2.72
C ILE A 55 0.59 -1.20 -4.03
N GLU A 56 1.36 -0.49 -4.86
CA GLU A 56 1.69 -0.90 -6.22
C GLU A 56 3.19 -0.79 -6.49
N LEU A 57 3.80 -1.88 -6.96
CA LEU A 57 5.15 -1.91 -7.51
C LEU A 57 5.09 -1.60 -9.01
N VAL A 58 5.94 -0.68 -9.44
CA VAL A 58 6.13 -0.32 -10.85
C VAL A 58 7.61 -0.47 -11.16
N GLU A 59 7.91 -1.24 -12.19
CA GLU A 59 9.28 -1.41 -12.70
C GLU A 59 9.46 -0.54 -13.94
N ASP A 60 10.67 -0.01 -14.08
CA ASP A 60 11.14 0.66 -15.29
C ASP A 60 12.57 0.18 -15.63
N ASP A 61 13.16 0.75 -16.68
CA ASP A 61 14.50 0.36 -17.15
C ASP A 61 15.60 0.66 -16.11
N ASP A 62 15.36 1.56 -15.16
CA ASP A 62 16.33 2.05 -14.18
C ASP A 62 16.14 1.45 -12.77
N GLY A 63 15.03 0.76 -12.53
CA GLY A 63 14.79 -0.01 -11.30
C GLY A 63 13.31 -0.24 -10.97
N CYS A 64 12.96 -0.07 -9.70
CA CYS A 64 11.62 -0.34 -9.18
C CYS A 64 11.20 0.70 -8.13
N LEU A 65 9.98 1.20 -8.31
CA LEU A 65 9.29 2.12 -7.42
C LEU A 65 8.11 1.39 -6.75
N ILE A 66 7.79 1.80 -5.53
CA ILE A 66 6.57 1.39 -4.85
C ILE A 66 5.72 2.61 -4.54
N TYR A 67 4.42 2.50 -4.77
CA TYR A 67 3.44 3.57 -4.62
C TYR A 67 2.36 3.19 -3.61
N ALA A 68 1.93 4.17 -2.83
CA ALA A 68 0.64 4.18 -2.15
C ALA A 68 -0.30 5.03 -3.00
N LYS A 69 -1.46 4.47 -3.36
CA LYS A 69 -2.49 5.17 -4.10
C LYS A 69 -3.82 5.11 -3.38
N ASP A 70 -4.60 6.18 -3.51
CA ASP A 70 -5.97 6.21 -3.06
C ASP A 70 -6.89 5.35 -3.94
N GLU A 71 -8.18 5.38 -3.64
CA GLU A 71 -9.19 4.63 -4.37
C GLU A 71 -9.52 5.18 -5.77
N HIS A 72 -9.09 6.40 -6.08
CA HIS A 72 -9.16 6.99 -7.41
C HIS A 72 -7.91 6.69 -8.25
N GLY A 73 -6.85 6.20 -7.61
CA GLY A 73 -5.57 5.88 -8.23
C GLY A 73 -4.55 7.02 -8.15
N ASP A 74 -4.86 8.10 -7.43
CA ASP A 74 -3.95 9.21 -7.19
C ASP A 74 -2.87 8.81 -6.19
N THR A 75 -1.66 9.31 -6.40
CA THR A 75 -0.50 8.93 -5.58
C THR A 75 -0.50 9.68 -4.26
N LEU A 76 -0.53 8.92 -3.16
CA LEU A 76 -0.41 9.43 -1.80
C LEU A 76 1.05 9.54 -1.37
N ASN A 77 1.86 8.53 -1.70
CA ASN A 77 3.28 8.47 -1.39
C ASN A 77 3.99 7.50 -2.34
N PHE A 78 5.32 7.58 -2.45
CA PHE A 78 6.13 6.62 -3.19
C PHE A 78 7.55 6.51 -2.61
N GLU A 79 8.20 5.38 -2.88
CA GLU A 79 9.59 5.12 -2.51
C GLU A 79 10.33 4.40 -3.63
N ILE A 80 11.64 4.62 -3.72
CA ILE A 80 12.53 3.88 -4.63
C ILE A 80 12.97 2.61 -3.90
N VAL A 81 12.60 1.43 -4.38
CA VAL A 81 13.02 0.15 -3.74
C VAL A 81 14.26 -0.44 -4.39
N GLU A 82 14.50 -0.11 -5.65
CA GLU A 82 15.70 -0.48 -6.39
C GLU A 82 16.00 0.59 -7.43
N CYS A 83 17.23 1.11 -7.43
CA CYS A 83 17.79 1.94 -8.47
C CYS A 83 19.29 1.64 -8.56
N ALA A 84 19.75 1.14 -9.72
CA ALA A 84 21.15 0.77 -9.91
C ALA A 84 22.07 2.00 -9.97
N GLY A 85 21.59 3.11 -10.55
CA GLY A 85 22.35 4.35 -10.70
C GLY A 85 22.50 5.14 -9.39
N LEU A 86 21.57 4.98 -8.44
CA LEU A 86 21.52 5.72 -7.19
C LEU A 86 21.16 4.82 -6.00
N PRO A 87 21.97 3.79 -5.68
CA PRO A 87 21.62 2.78 -4.68
C PRO A 87 21.43 3.33 -3.26
N ARG A 88 22.01 4.50 -2.96
CA ARG A 88 21.82 5.22 -1.70
C ARG A 88 20.39 5.74 -1.48
N LEU A 89 19.57 5.77 -2.54
CA LEU A 89 18.16 6.16 -2.47
C LEU A 89 17.24 4.95 -2.28
N ASN A 90 17.78 3.72 -2.31
CA ASN A 90 16.96 2.52 -2.21
C ASN A 90 16.47 2.34 -0.77
N THR A 91 15.16 2.31 -0.62
CA THR A 91 14.44 1.96 0.59
C THR A 91 14.23 0.45 0.61
N PRO A 92 14.61 -0.27 1.69
CA PRO A 92 14.31 -1.70 1.81
C PRO A 92 12.82 -1.98 1.61
N ILE A 93 12.47 -2.99 0.81
CA ILE A 93 11.08 -3.28 0.41
C ILE A 93 10.11 -3.39 1.59
N ASP A 94 10.52 -4.03 2.69
CA ASP A 94 9.69 -4.15 3.90
C ASP A 94 9.42 -2.79 4.55
N GLU A 95 10.39 -1.88 4.53
CA GLU A 95 10.23 -0.54 5.08
C GLU A 95 9.34 0.31 4.17
N ALA A 96 9.56 0.23 2.85
CA ALA A 96 8.73 0.92 1.88
C ALA A 96 7.26 0.47 1.97
N ILE A 97 6.98 -0.84 2.13
CA ILE A 97 5.62 -1.36 2.35
C ILE A 97 4.98 -0.76 3.61
N LYS A 98 5.73 -0.62 4.72
CA LYS A 98 5.21 0.04 5.93
C LYS A 98 4.88 1.50 5.66
N MET A 99 5.77 2.23 5.00
CA MET A 99 5.54 3.63 4.65
C MET A 99 4.30 3.80 3.78
N MET A 100 4.08 2.92 2.79
CA MET A 100 2.89 2.95 1.94
C MET A 100 1.61 2.67 2.75
N ALA A 101 1.63 1.65 3.61
CA ALA A 101 0.50 1.31 4.46
C ALA A 101 0.16 2.44 5.43
N TYR A 102 1.16 3.03 6.09
CA TYR A 102 0.93 4.17 6.99
C TYR A 102 0.44 5.41 6.26
N SER A 103 0.93 5.68 5.06
CA SER A 103 0.39 6.77 4.23
C SER A 103 -1.09 6.57 3.96
N ILE A 104 -1.50 5.37 3.56
CA ILE A 104 -2.91 5.03 3.31
C ILE A 104 -3.76 5.23 4.59
N ILE A 105 -3.30 4.68 5.72
CA ILE A 105 -4.03 4.74 6.99
C ILE A 105 -4.19 6.20 7.47
N ASN A 106 -3.11 6.98 7.41
CA ASN A 106 -3.14 8.37 7.84
C ASN A 106 -4.05 9.21 6.92
N THR A 107 -3.93 9.06 5.60
CA THR A 107 -4.79 9.76 4.64
C THR A 107 -6.27 9.41 4.86
N ALA A 108 -6.59 8.13 5.08
CA ALA A 108 -7.96 7.72 5.36
C ALA A 108 -8.53 8.42 6.61
N HIS A 109 -7.74 8.58 7.67
CA HIS A 109 -8.19 9.22 8.91
C HIS A 109 -8.17 10.75 8.89
N GLU A 110 -7.35 11.36 8.03
CA GLU A 110 -7.20 12.82 7.95
C GLU A 110 -8.09 13.46 6.88
N CYS A 111 -8.44 12.73 5.82
CA CYS A 111 -9.10 13.29 4.64
C CYS A 111 -10.55 12.86 4.43
N TYR A 112 -11.04 11.85 5.17
CA TYR A 112 -12.39 11.29 5.02
C TYR A 112 -13.20 11.37 6.32
#